data_AF-A0A1T1D470-F1
#
_entry.id   AF-A0A1T1D470-F1
#
_cell.length_a   1.000
_cell.length_b   1.000
_cell.length_c   1.000
_cell.angle_alpha   90.00
_cell.angle_beta   90.00
_cell.angle_gamma   90.00
#
_symmetry.space_group_name_H-M   'P 1'
#
loop_
_entity.id
_entity.type
_entity.pdbx_description
1 polymer ?
#
loop_
_entity_poly.entity_id
_entity_poly.type
_entity_poly.pdbx_seq_one_letter_code
_entity_poly.pdbx_strand_id
1 'polypeptide(L)'
;MSSKSCPRFFHPLAAVEVRSDGQCFANAFAVAEHRVNLALTGVLLPALKVVKVLRETGFARLHIQSMFEDARQGNCHARLRMIEFTADALVEEEGVEANAVEDDADDQMSMAPT
;
A
#
# COMPACT_ATOMS: atom_id res chain seq x y z
N MET A 1 36.85 -17.31 18.39
CA MET A 1 36.39 -15.91 18.46
C MET A 1 34.98 -15.88 17.92
N SER A 2 33.98 -15.57 18.76
CA SER A 2 32.57 -15.55 18.36
C SER A 2 32.31 -14.28 17.55
N SER A 3 32.01 -14.43 16.26
CA SER A 3 31.59 -13.35 15.38
C SER A 3 30.27 -12.81 15.94
N LYS A 4 30.32 -11.72 16.72
CA LYS A 4 29.12 -10.98 17.10
C LYS A 4 28.46 -10.52 15.81
N SER A 5 27.39 -11.20 15.38
CA SER A 5 26.60 -10.71 14.25
C SER A 5 26.06 -9.35 14.66
N CYS A 6 26.54 -8.28 14.02
CA CYS A 6 25.90 -6.99 14.17
C CYS A 6 24.42 -7.17 13.82
N PRO A 7 23.49 -6.72 14.68
CA PRO A 7 22.08 -6.73 14.30
C PRO A 7 21.98 -5.90 13.01
N ARG A 8 21.54 -6.53 11.92
CA ARG A 8 21.15 -5.81 10.72
C ARG A 8 19.81 -5.17 11.04
N PHE A 9 19.85 -3.92 11.47
CA PHE A 9 18.66 -3.12 11.58
C PHE A 9 18.25 -2.72 10.16
N PHE A 10 17.12 -3.25 9.70
CA PHE A 10 16.45 -2.80 8.49
C PHE A 10 15.94 -1.37 8.70
N HIS A 11 15.99 -0.52 7.67
CA HIS A 11 15.58 0.87 7.82
C HIS A 11 14.04 0.93 7.78
N PRO A 12 13.35 1.32 8.86
CA PRO A 12 11.89 1.23 8.96
C PRO A 12 11.09 2.08 7.95
N LEU A 13 11.78 2.83 7.07
CA LEU A 13 11.22 3.70 6.04
C LEU A 13 11.69 3.34 4.61
N ALA A 14 12.34 2.19 4.39
CA ALA A 14 12.69 1.78 3.03
C ALA A 14 11.41 1.48 2.24
N ALA A 15 11.20 2.17 1.11
CA ALA A 15 10.00 1.99 0.30
C ALA A 15 9.90 0.58 -0.30
N VAL A 16 11.07 -0.02 -0.59
CA VAL A 16 11.20 -1.36 -1.15
C VAL A 16 12.48 -2.01 -0.60
N GLU A 17 12.37 -3.24 -0.11
CA GLU A 17 13.49 -4.08 0.31
C GLU A 17 13.48 -5.40 -0.46
N VAL A 18 14.60 -5.73 -1.13
CA VAL A 18 14.76 -7.02 -1.81
C VAL A 18 15.59 -7.94 -0.91
N ARG A 19 14.99 -9.05 -0.50
CA ARG A 19 15.65 -10.09 0.29
C ARG A 19 16.50 -11.01 -0.60
N SER A 20 17.42 -11.72 0.05
CA SER A 20 18.38 -12.63 -0.61
C SER A 20 17.74 -13.84 -1.27
N ASP A 21 16.48 -14.14 -0.97
CA ASP A 21 15.63 -15.15 -1.61
C ASP A 21 14.90 -14.59 -2.86
N GLY A 22 15.13 -13.33 -3.22
CA GLY A 22 14.48 -12.66 -4.34
C GLY A 22 13.11 -12.06 -4.01
N GLN A 23 12.62 -12.19 -2.77
CA GLN A 23 11.36 -11.59 -2.35
C GLN A 23 11.52 -10.07 -2.15
N CYS A 24 10.50 -9.31 -2.53
CA CYS A 24 10.50 -7.86 -2.51
C CYS A 24 9.41 -7.36 -1.56
N PHE A 25 9.79 -6.69 -0.48
CA PHE A 25 8.89 -6.17 0.54
C PHE A 25 8.73 -4.67 0.33
N ALA A 26 7.50 -4.21 0.12
CA ALA A 26 7.22 -2.79 0.04
C ALA A 26 6.71 -2.27 1.38
N ASN A 27 7.19 -1.11 1.81
CA ASN A 27 6.59 -0.42 2.94
C ASN A 27 5.35 0.33 2.45
N ALA A 28 4.15 -0.20 2.76
CA ALA A 28 2.87 0.37 2.34
C ALA A 28 2.75 1.85 2.69
N PHE A 29 3.22 2.27 3.87
CA PHE A 29 3.19 3.68 4.28
C PHE A 29 4.09 4.55 3.42
N ALA A 30 5.32 4.11 3.14
CA ALA A 30 6.26 4.86 2.28
C ALA A 30 5.77 4.97 0.84
N VAL A 31 5.16 3.89 0.31
CA VAL A 31 4.54 3.88 -1.02
C VAL A 31 3.32 4.80 -1.07
N ALA A 32 2.47 4.77 -0.04
CA ALA A 32 1.32 5.64 0.09
C ALA A 32 1.72 7.11 0.20
N GLU A 33 2.72 7.44 1.02
CA GLU A 33 3.28 8.79 1.15
C GLU A 33 3.76 9.31 -0.21
N HIS A 34 4.56 8.53 -0.92
CA HIS A 34 5.04 8.91 -2.24
C HIS A 34 3.89 9.15 -3.23
N ARG A 35 2.90 8.24 -3.26
CA ARG A 35 1.73 8.34 -4.14
C ARG A 35 0.87 9.56 -3.82
N VAL A 36 0.62 9.84 -2.54
CA VAL A 36 -0.12 11.02 -2.08
C VAL A 36 0.62 12.30 -2.43
N ASN A 37 1.93 12.38 -2.21
CA ASN A 37 2.73 13.55 -2.56
C ASN A 37 2.68 13.82 -4.08
N LEU A 38 2.78 12.80 -4.93
CA LEU A 38 2.59 12.95 -6.38
C LEU A 38 1.16 13.37 -6.76
N ALA A 39 0.15 12.87 -6.05
CA ALA A 39 -1.24 13.29 -6.28
C ALA A 39 -1.45 14.77 -5.96
N LEU A 40 -0.79 15.29 -4.91
CA LEU A 40 -0.87 16.68 -4.50
C LEU A 40 -0.19 17.65 -5.48
N THR A 41 0.88 17.22 -6.17
CA THR A 41 1.55 18.01 -7.22
C THR A 41 0.77 18.05 -8.54
N GLY A 42 -0.35 17.34 -8.64
CA GLY A 42 -1.22 17.35 -9.81
C GLY A 42 -0.96 16.23 -10.83
N VAL A 43 -0.16 15.22 -10.48
CA VAL A 43 0.01 14.04 -11.34
C VAL A 43 -1.30 13.24 -11.37
N LEU A 44 -1.90 13.12 -12.56
CA LEU A 44 -3.26 12.62 -12.74
C LEU A 44 -3.43 11.17 -12.24
N LEU A 45 -2.54 10.25 -12.64
CA LEU A 45 -2.69 8.84 -12.31
C LEU A 45 -2.60 8.56 -10.80
N PRO A 46 -1.59 9.06 -10.05
CA PRO A 46 -1.58 9.00 -8.59
C PRO A 46 -2.82 9.62 -7.95
N ALA A 47 -3.29 10.77 -8.45
CA ALA A 47 -4.49 11.42 -7.93
C ALA A 47 -5.74 10.55 -8.11
N LEU A 48 -5.92 9.92 -9.27
CA LEU A 48 -7.04 9.01 -9.51
C LEU A 48 -6.99 7.80 -8.58
N LYS A 49 -5.81 7.21 -8.36
CA LYS A 49 -5.64 6.06 -7.44
C LYS A 49 -6.00 6.44 -6.00
N VAL A 50 -5.50 7.58 -5.50
CA VAL A 50 -5.81 8.06 -4.16
C VAL A 50 -7.30 8.40 -4.02
N VAL A 51 -7.90 9.07 -5.02
CA VAL A 51 -9.34 9.38 -5.02
C VAL A 51 -10.19 8.11 -5.04
N LYS A 52 -9.77 7.07 -5.78
CA LYS A 52 -10.47 5.78 -5.80
C LYS A 52 -10.51 5.16 -4.40
N VAL A 53 -9.35 5.02 -3.76
CA VAL A 53 -9.24 4.48 -2.38
C VAL A 53 -10.13 5.27 -1.41
N LEU A 54 -10.04 6.60 -1.44
CA LEU A 54 -10.84 7.45 -0.53
C LEU A 54 -12.34 7.36 -0.79
N ARG A 55 -12.78 6.99 -2.00
CA ARG A 55 -14.20 6.73 -2.26
C ARG A 55 -14.63 5.38 -1.72
N GLU A 56 -13.78 4.37 -1.81
CA GLU A 56 -14.04 3.01 -1.30
C GLU A 56 -14.19 3.02 0.23
N THR A 57 -13.50 3.93 0.94
CA THR A 57 -13.69 4.15 2.39
C THR A 57 -14.98 4.91 2.74
N GLY A 58 -15.76 5.34 1.74
CA GLY A 58 -17.06 5.98 1.94
C GLY A 58 -17.04 7.51 2.00
N PHE A 59 -15.91 8.18 1.73
CA PHE A 59 -15.91 9.65 1.71
C PHE A 59 -16.71 10.20 0.53
N ALA A 60 -17.56 11.18 0.83
CA ALA A 60 -18.25 11.95 -0.20
C ALA A 60 -17.25 12.73 -1.08
N ARG A 61 -17.56 12.87 -2.37
CA ARG A 61 -16.70 13.56 -3.35
C ARG A 61 -16.25 14.95 -2.88
N LEU A 62 -17.16 15.75 -2.33
CA LEU A 62 -16.85 17.11 -1.84
C LEU A 62 -15.85 17.08 -0.68
N HIS A 63 -15.96 16.08 0.22
CA HIS A 63 -15.03 15.93 1.33
C HIS A 63 -13.64 15.54 0.81
N ILE A 64 -13.54 14.63 -0.16
CA ILE A 64 -12.26 14.29 -0.79
C ILE A 64 -11.62 15.53 -1.43
N GLN A 65 -12.40 16.35 -2.14
CA GLN A 65 -11.91 17.60 -2.71
C GLN A 65 -11.37 18.55 -1.63
N SER A 66 -12.10 18.73 -0.53
CA SER A 66 -11.65 19.53 0.62
C SER A 66 -10.34 19.00 1.19
N MET A 67 -10.20 17.69 1.39
CA MET A 67 -8.96 17.11 1.93
C MET A 67 -7.76 17.37 1.02
N PHE A 68 -7.94 17.28 -0.31
CA PHE A 68 -6.89 17.60 -1.27
C PHE A 68 -6.51 19.08 -1.23
N GLU A 69 -7.48 19.97 -1.09
CA GLU A 69 -7.26 21.41 -0.96
C GLU A 69 -6.52 21.74 0.34
N ASP A 70 -7.01 21.23 1.47
CA ASP A 70 -6.39 21.38 2.79
C ASP A 70 -4.94 20.88 2.78
N ALA A 71 -4.69 19.69 2.21
CA ALA A 71 -3.36 19.13 2.12
C ALA A 71 -2.41 19.98 1.25
N ARG A 72 -2.89 20.56 0.14
CA ARG A 72 -2.10 21.50 -0.68
C ARG A 72 -1.81 22.81 0.04
N GLN A 73 -2.70 23.26 0.92
CA GLN A 73 -2.51 24.42 1.78
C GLN A 73 -1.56 24.14 2.97
N GLY A 74 -1.02 22.91 3.08
CA GLY A 74 -0.08 22.53 4.12
C GLY A 74 -0.71 21.91 5.36
N ASN A 75 -2.00 21.55 5.32
CA ASN A 75 -2.64 20.83 6.43
C ASN A 75 -2.07 19.40 6.52
N CYS A 76 -1.20 19.18 7.51
CA CYS A 76 -0.54 17.91 7.73
C CYS A 76 -1.52 16.79 8.11
N HIS A 77 -2.62 17.09 8.79
CA HIS A 77 -3.62 16.09 9.18
C HIS A 77 -4.40 15.56 7.97
N ALA A 78 -4.78 16.44 7.05
CA ALA A 78 -5.44 16.02 5.80
C ALA A 78 -4.52 15.12 4.98
N ARG A 79 -3.23 15.49 4.87
CA ARG A 79 -2.22 14.70 4.17
C ARG A 79 -1.99 13.34 4.84
N LEU A 80 -1.80 13.30 6.16
CA LEU A 80 -1.58 12.05 6.91
C LEU A 80 -2.77 11.11 6.76
N ARG A 81 -4.00 11.61 6.88
CA ARG A 81 -5.21 10.80 6.70
C ARG A 81 -5.28 10.19 5.30
N MET A 82 -4.93 10.94 4.27
CA MET A 82 -4.87 10.41 2.90
C MET A 82 -3.80 9.32 2.75
N ILE A 83 -2.66 9.46 3.42
CA ILE A 83 -1.58 8.45 3.43
C ILE A 83 -2.05 7.18 4.13
N GLU A 84 -2.65 7.29 5.32
CA GLU A 84 -3.15 6.16 6.11
C GLU A 84 -4.14 5.32 5.30
N PHE A 85 -5.20 5.92 4.76
CA PHE A 85 -6.17 5.17 3.95
C PHE A 85 -5.55 4.55 2.69
N THR A 86 -4.58 5.23 2.07
CA THR A 86 -3.88 4.69 0.90
C THR A 86 -2.96 3.52 1.30
N ALA A 87 -2.35 3.56 2.47
CA ALA A 87 -1.50 2.49 2.99
C ALA A 87 -2.33 1.27 3.38
N ASP A 88 -3.45 1.46 4.06
CA ASP A 88 -4.36 0.37 4.43
C ASP A 88 -4.87 -0.37 3.20
N ALA A 89 -5.29 0.37 2.17
CA ALA A 89 -5.74 -0.23 0.91
C ALA A 89 -4.64 -1.04 0.19
N LEU A 90 -3.37 -0.61 0.27
CA LEU A 90 -2.26 -1.36 -0.32
C LEU A 90 -2.03 -2.70 0.41
N VAL A 91 -2.21 -2.73 1.73
CA VAL A 91 -2.08 -3.96 2.52
C VAL A 91 -3.26 -4.91 2.26
N GLU A 92 -4.47 -4.36 2.12
CA GLU A 92 -5.66 -5.15 1.77
C GLU A 92 -5.57 -5.75 0.35
N GLU A 93 -5.11 -4.99 -0.65
CA GLU A 93 -4.89 -5.50 -2.01
C GLU A 93 -3.91 -6.68 -2.04
N GLU A 94 -2.81 -6.62 -1.27
CA GLU A 94 -1.84 -7.72 -1.16
C GLU A 94 -2.44 -8.99 -0.52
N GLY A 95 -3.31 -8.83 0.48
CA GLY A 95 -4.02 -9.95 1.10
C GLY A 95 -5.04 -10.63 0.18
N VAL A 96 -5.63 -9.90 -0.76
CA VAL A 96 -6.56 -10.46 -1.76
C VAL A 96 -5.82 -11.20 -2.87
N GLU A 97 -4.69 -10.67 -3.36
CA GLU A 97 -3.89 -11.37 -4.38
C GLU A 97 -3.21 -12.64 -3.84
N ALA A 98 -2.82 -12.67 -2.56
CA ALA A 98 -2.30 -13.88 -1.93
C ALA A 98 -3.35 -15.00 -1.84
N ASN A 99 -4.59 -14.66 -1.46
CA ASN A 99 -5.69 -15.63 -1.35
C ASN A 99 -6.17 -16.16 -2.71
N ALA A 100 -6.06 -15.37 -3.79
CA ALA A 100 -6.42 -15.82 -5.13
C ALA A 100 -5.45 -16.89 -5.69
N VAL A 101 -4.20 -16.90 -5.23
CA VAL A 101 -3.19 -17.90 -5.64
C VAL A 101 -3.32 -19.20 -4.86
N GLU A 102 -3.85 -19.16 -3.62
CA GLU A 102 -4.11 -20.36 -2.82
C GLU A 102 -5.38 -21.10 -3.24
N ASP A 103 -6.41 -20.40 -3.76
CA ASP A 103 -7.69 -21.00 -4.18
C ASP A 103 -7.59 -21.79 -5.51
N ASP A 104 -6.64 -21.44 -6.38
CA ASP A 104 -6.38 -22.16 -7.64
C ASP A 104 -5.61 -23.49 -7.44
N ALA A 105 -5.05 -23.72 -6.24
CA ALA A 105 -4.27 -24.93 -5.94
C ALA A 105 -5.11 -26.11 -5.42
N ASP A 106 -6.32 -25.86 -4.91
CA ASP A 106 -7.16 -26.89 -4.29
C ASP A 106 -8.16 -27.56 -5.26
N ASP A 107 -8.35 -27.03 -6.47
CA ASP A 107 -9.36 -27.54 -7.41
C ASP A 107 -8.85 -28.63 -8.40
N GLN A 108 -7.63 -29.15 -8.22
CA GLN A 108 -7.03 -30.17 -9.11
C GLN A 108 -6.88 -31.59 -8.53
N MET A 109 -7.54 -31.91 -7.41
CA MET A 109 -7.44 -33.29 -6.88
C MET A 109 -8.75 -33.86 -6.36
N SER A 110 -9.70 -34.09 -7.26
CA SER A 110 -10.71 -35.15 -7.10
C SER A 110 -11.37 -35.49 -8.42
N MET A 111 -11.08 -36.69 -8.94
CA MET A 111 -12.06 -37.68 -9.42
C MET A 111 -11.41 -38.61 -10.46
N ALA A 112 -11.10 -39.83 -10.03
CA ALA A 112 -11.29 -41.00 -10.87
C ALA A 112 -11.98 -42.08 -10.00
N PRO A 113 -13.21 -42.48 -10.33
CA PRO A 113 -13.93 -43.53 -9.61
C PRO A 113 -13.46 -44.92 -10.07
N THR A 114 -13.46 -45.85 -9.10
CA THR A 114 -13.49 -47.34 -9.17
C THR A 114 -13.20 -48.04 -10.49
#